data_AF-W1N376-F1
#
_entry.id   AF-W1N376-F1
#
_cell.length_a   1.000
_cell.length_b   1.000
_cell.length_c   1.000
_cell.angle_alpha   90.00
_cell.angle_beta   90.00
_cell.angle_gamma   90.00
#
_symmetry.space_group_name_H-M   'P 1'
#
loop_
_entity.id
_entity.type
_entity.pdbx_description
1 polymer ?
#
loop_
_entity_poly.entity_id
_entity_poly.type
_entity_poly.pdbx_seq_one_letter_code
_entity_poly.pdbx_strand_id
1 'polypeptide(L)'
;MTRRKKSRSLADKVTIRTGRRKDYRQWRQENPGEVASSQRFSQKKSQQRKLQAARRLERQQAAPNIAIHKDNNETPSGGQD
;
A
#
# COMPACT_ATOMS: atom_id res chain seq x y z
N MET A 1 -6.11 -5.13 -16.34
CA MET A 1 -5.06 -4.07 -16.30
C MET A 1 -3.72 -4.72 -15.94
N THR A 2 -2.90 -5.09 -16.93
CA THR A 2 -1.67 -5.91 -16.71
C THR A 2 -0.56 -5.12 -16.03
N ARG A 3 0.39 -5.80 -15.36
CA ARG A 3 1.56 -5.18 -14.70
C ARG A 3 2.34 -4.29 -15.67
N ARG A 4 2.45 -4.72 -16.94
CA ARG A 4 3.05 -3.98 -18.05
C ARG A 4 2.32 -2.67 -18.37
N LYS A 5 0.98 -2.67 -18.30
CA LYS A 5 0.15 -1.47 -18.52
C LYS A 5 0.25 -0.47 -17.34
N LYS A 6 0.50 -0.96 -16.12
CA LYS A 6 0.75 -0.12 -14.92
C LYS A 6 2.15 0.50 -14.91
N SER A 7 3.18 -0.23 -15.36
CA SER A 7 4.57 0.27 -15.40
C SER A 7 4.89 1.16 -16.61
N ARG A 8 4.13 1.05 -17.71
CA ARG A 8 4.26 1.92 -18.90
C ARG A 8 4.21 3.42 -18.58
N SER A 9 3.40 3.84 -17.59
CA SER A 9 3.28 5.26 -17.22
C SER A 9 4.59 5.91 -16.76
N LEU A 10 5.52 5.14 -16.17
CA LEU A 10 6.82 5.67 -15.76
C LEU A 10 7.84 5.63 -16.90
N ALA A 11 7.79 4.58 -17.74
CA ALA A 11 8.65 4.47 -18.91
C ALA A 11 8.30 5.54 -19.96
N ASP A 12 7.02 5.78 -20.23
CA ASP A 12 6.57 6.79 -21.19
C ASP A 12 6.96 8.20 -20.74
N LYS A 13 6.93 8.51 -19.43
CA LYS A 13 7.38 9.81 -18.90
C LYS A 13 8.89 10.05 -19.08
N VAL A 14 9.69 8.99 -18.99
CA VAL A 14 11.14 9.06 -19.23
C VAL A 14 11.40 9.37 -20.70
N THR A 15 10.71 8.67 -21.61
CA THR A 15 10.86 8.85 -23.05
C THR A 15 10.40 10.24 -23.51
N ILE A 16 9.27 10.74 -23.00
CA ILE A 16 8.68 12.02 -23.42
C ILE A 16 9.50 13.25 -22.96
N ARG A 17 10.10 13.22 -21.76
CA ARG A 17 10.84 14.39 -21.24
C ARG A 17 12.30 14.44 -21.65
N THR A 18 13.02 13.32 -21.51
CA THR A 18 14.49 13.31 -21.65
C THR A 18 15.02 12.13 -22.45
N GLY A 19 14.20 11.14 -22.81
CA GLY A 19 14.62 9.96 -23.59
C GLY A 19 15.42 8.90 -22.80
N ARG A 20 16.12 9.28 -21.72
CA ARG A 20 16.91 8.36 -20.86
C ARG A 20 16.55 8.44 -19.39
N ARG A 21 16.60 7.30 -18.70
CA ARG A 21 16.17 7.16 -17.30
C ARG A 21 17.06 7.86 -16.28
N LYS A 22 18.37 7.97 -16.58
CA LYS A 22 19.34 8.70 -15.74
C LYS A 22 19.04 10.20 -15.81
N ASP A 23 18.89 10.71 -17.02
CA ASP A 23 18.61 12.12 -17.29
C ASP A 23 17.25 12.53 -16.72
N TYR A 24 16.24 11.66 -16.81
CA TYR A 24 14.95 11.90 -16.16
C TYR A 24 15.06 11.91 -14.63
N ARG A 25 15.98 11.13 -14.04
CA ARG A 25 16.18 11.16 -12.58
C ARG A 25 16.80 12.48 -12.15
N GLN A 26 17.81 12.95 -12.88
CA GLN A 26 18.46 14.24 -12.67
C GLN A 26 17.44 15.38 -12.84
N TRP A 27 16.74 15.41 -13.97
CA TRP A 27 15.68 16.38 -14.27
C TRP A 27 14.59 16.42 -13.18
N ARG A 28 14.24 15.28 -12.58
CA ARG A 28 13.27 15.23 -11.46
C ARG A 28 13.80 15.83 -10.15
N GLN A 29 15.11 15.77 -9.92
CA GLN A 29 15.73 16.43 -8.77
C GLN A 29 15.79 17.94 -8.99
N GLU A 30 16.05 18.35 -10.23
CA GLU A 30 16.05 19.76 -10.65
C GLU A 30 14.63 20.36 -10.70
N ASN A 31 13.60 19.53 -11.00
CA ASN A 31 12.20 19.96 -11.14
C ASN A 31 11.26 19.19 -10.19
N PRO A 32 11.40 19.36 -8.87
CA PRO A 32 10.62 18.59 -7.89
C PRO A 32 9.11 18.85 -7.97
N GLY A 33 8.69 20.06 -8.36
CA GLY A 33 7.28 20.46 -8.46
C GLY A 33 6.51 19.78 -9.60
N GLU A 34 7.16 19.43 -10.70
CA GLU A 34 6.49 18.87 -11.90
C GLU A 34 6.19 17.36 -11.82
N VAL A 35 6.71 16.69 -10.79
CA VAL A 35 6.55 15.25 -10.59
C VAL A 35 5.43 14.96 -9.59
N ALA A 36 5.08 15.94 -8.77
CA ALA A 36 4.06 15.80 -7.74
C ALA A 36 2.69 15.56 -8.37
N SER A 37 1.93 14.62 -7.81
CA SER A 37 0.51 14.50 -8.12
C SER A 37 -0.24 15.71 -7.56
N SER A 38 -1.30 16.15 -8.25
CA SER A 38 -2.12 17.26 -7.76
C SER A 38 -2.70 17.01 -6.37
N GLN A 39 -2.92 18.09 -5.61
CA GLN A 39 -3.45 18.03 -4.25
C GLN A 39 -4.84 17.35 -4.18
N ARG A 40 -5.67 17.58 -5.19
CA ARG A 40 -6.97 16.88 -5.32
C ARG A 40 -6.81 15.37 -5.42
N PHE A 41 -5.80 14.89 -6.14
CA PHE A 41 -5.53 13.46 -6.29
C PHE A 41 -5.07 12.83 -4.96
N SER A 42 -4.16 13.50 -4.23
CA SER A 42 -3.68 13.02 -2.93
C SER A 42 -4.82 12.94 -1.90
N GLN A 43 -5.65 13.98 -1.83
CA GLN A 43 -6.84 14.03 -0.98
C GLN A 43 -7.85 12.92 -1.31
N LYS A 44 -8.19 12.75 -2.61
CA LYS A 44 -9.06 11.66 -3.07
C LYS A 44 -8.54 10.29 -2.63
N LYS A 45 -7.22 10.05 -2.75
CA LYS A 45 -6.62 8.78 -2.32
C LYS A 45 -6.64 8.58 -0.82
N SER A 46 -6.45 9.65 -0.04
CA SER A 46 -6.60 9.61 1.41
C SER A 46 -8.02 9.18 1.82
N GLN A 47 -9.04 9.81 1.24
CA GLN A 47 -10.44 9.47 1.48
C GLN A 47 -10.76 8.01 1.10
N GLN A 48 -10.27 7.54 -0.06
CA GLN A 48 -10.44 6.14 -0.48
C GLN A 48 -9.85 5.15 0.52
N ARG A 49 -8.65 5.42 1.05
CA ARG A 49 -8.02 4.57 2.07
C ARG A 49 -8.81 4.57 3.37
N LYS A 50 -9.33 5.73 3.80
CA LYS A 50 -10.18 5.83 5.00
C LYS A 50 -11.44 4.96 4.87
N LEU A 51 -12.14 5.05 3.73
CA LEU A 51 -13.32 4.21 3.46
C LEU A 51 -12.98 2.72 3.41
N GLN A 52 -11.84 2.36 2.82
CA GLN A 52 -11.37 0.98 2.77
C GLN A 52 -11.05 0.44 4.17
N ALA A 53 -10.44 1.27 5.03
CA ALA A 53 -10.15 0.90 6.41
C ALA A 53 -11.44 0.67 7.20
N ALA A 54 -12.43 1.55 7.06
CA ALA A 54 -13.76 1.37 7.69
C ALA A 54 -14.41 0.03 7.29
N ARG A 55 -14.49 -0.25 5.97
CA ARG A 55 -15.04 -1.53 5.47
C ARG A 55 -14.25 -2.76 5.93
N ARG A 56 -12.93 -2.63 6.08
CA ARG A 56 -12.09 -3.72 6.58
C ARG A 56 -12.41 -4.00 8.06
N LEU A 57 -12.58 -2.95 8.85
CA LEU A 57 -12.92 -3.05 10.26
C LEU A 57 -14.32 -3.65 10.46
N GLU A 58 -15.32 -3.18 9.71
CA GLU A 58 -16.67 -3.77 9.70
C GLU A 58 -16.63 -5.27 9.38
N ARG A 59 -15.85 -5.67 8.37
CA ARG A 59 -15.68 -7.09 8.03
C ARG A 59 -15.03 -7.88 9.16
N GLN A 60 -14.05 -7.31 9.84
CA GLN A 60 -13.40 -7.97 10.97
C GLN A 60 -14.35 -8.15 12.15
N GLN A 61 -15.20 -7.16 12.43
CA GLN A 61 -16.21 -7.23 13.48
C GLN A 61 -17.32 -8.23 13.16
N ALA A 62 -17.74 -8.32 11.90
CA ALA A 62 -18.75 -9.27 11.45
C ALA A 62 -18.20 -10.69 11.20
N ALA A 63 -16.88 -10.88 11.23
CA ALA A 63 -16.29 -12.19 10.99
C ALA A 63 -16.53 -13.12 12.19
N PRO A 64 -16.93 -14.38 11.95
CA PRO A 64 -17.05 -15.36 13.03
C PRO A 64 -15.67 -15.62 13.64
N ASN A 65 -15.62 -15.74 14.97
CA ASN A 65 -14.41 -16.14 15.66
C ASN A 65 -14.17 -17.63 15.42
N ILE A 66 -13.11 -17.96 14.68
CA ILE A 66 -12.69 -19.33 14.41
C ILE A 66 -11.55 -19.62 15.39
N ALA A 67 -11.73 -20.62 16.25
CA ALA A 67 -10.64 -21.12 17.09
C ALA A 67 -9.59 -21.81 16.21
N ILE A 68 -8.53 -21.09 15.86
CA ILE A 68 -7.43 -21.59 15.01
C ILE A 68 -6.50 -22.51 15.82
N HIS A 69 -6.50 -22.39 17.15
CA HIS A 69 -5.71 -23.21 18.06
C HIS A 69 -6.62 -23.98 19.01
N LYS A 70 -6.27 -25.24 19.28
CA LYS A 70 -6.84 -25.99 20.40
C LYS A 70 -6.33 -25.33 21.67
N ASP A 71 -7.22 -25.00 22.59
CA ASP A 71 -6.86 -24.54 23.92
C ASP A 71 -6.14 -25.69 24.63
N ASN A 72 -4.81 -25.70 24.58
CA ASN A 72 -4.01 -26.56 25.44
C ASN A 72 -4.08 -26.00 26.86
N ASN A 73 -5.21 -26.25 27.53
CA ASN A 73 -5.36 -26.03 28.96
C ASN A 73 -4.62 -27.16 29.73
N GLU A 74 -3.34 -27.33 29.43
CA GLU A 74 -2.40 -28.06 30.29
C GLU A 74 -1.51 -27.01 30.94
N THR A 75 -2.01 -26.45 32.03
CA THR A 75 -1.19 -25.80 33.04
C THR A 75 -0.05 -26.76 33.40
N PRO A 76 1.24 -26.41 33.25
CA PRO A 76 2.28 -27.20 33.88
C PRO A 76 2.12 -26.96 35.38
N SER A 77 1.54 -27.93 36.09
CA SER A 77 1.59 -27.97 37.56
C SER A 77 3.07 -27.91 37.94
N GLY A 78 3.49 -26.78 38.51
CA GLY A 78 4.83 -26.61 39.04
C GLY A 78 5.13 -27.73 40.02
N GLY A 79 6.24 -28.43 39.79
CA GLY A 79 6.74 -29.43 40.71
C GLY A 79 7.08 -28.79 42.06
N GLN A 80 6.40 -29.26 43.09
CA GLN A 80 6.85 -29.23 44.48
C GLN A 80 6.52 -30.60 45.06
N ASP A 81 7.55 -31.43 45.23
CA ASP A 81 7.90 -32.18 46.45
C ASP A 81 9.16 -33.02 46.21
#